data_AF-A0A5C6P164-F1
#
_entry.id   AF-A0A5C6P164-F1
#
_cell.length_a   1.000
_cell.length_b   1.000
_cell.length_c   1.000
_cell.angle_alpha   90.00
_cell.angle_beta   90.00
_cell.angle_gamma   90.00
#
_symmetry.space_group_name_H-M   'P 1'
#
loop_
_entity.id
_entity.type
_entity.pdbx_description
1 polymer ?
#
loop_
_entity_poly.entity_id
_entity_poly.type
_entity_poly.pdbx_seq_one_letter_code
_entity_poly.pdbx_strand_id
1 'polypeptide(L)'
;MRNLVSPAKPGDKTFDELVKLLKDHFNPKPSEIVQRCKFNSRYRKQGETVMEFVAVLRKLAQDCNYGDKLSEMIRDRLVCGIVDDRIQRRLLSEPDLTFDKALKLAQAIETACKDVKDLQSPEFVPQYT
;
A
#
# COMPACT_ATOMS: atom_id res chain seq x y z
N MET A 1 23.80 -28.19 -2.18
CA MET A 1 23.98 -28.03 -0.73
C MET A 1 25.45 -27.94 -0.32
N ARG A 2 26.35 -28.85 -0.74
CA ARG A 2 27.79 -28.82 -0.39
C ARG A 2 28.49 -27.47 -0.65
N ASN A 3 28.14 -26.77 -1.73
CA ASN A 3 28.74 -25.47 -2.05
C ASN A 3 28.34 -24.33 -1.10
N LEU A 4 27.18 -24.41 -0.43
CA LEU A 4 26.72 -23.36 0.50
C LEU A 4 27.38 -23.44 1.88
N VAL A 5 27.98 -24.59 2.19
CA VAL A 5 28.61 -24.87 3.50
C VAL A 5 30.12 -24.96 3.42
N SER A 6 30.68 -25.01 2.21
CA SER A 6 32.13 -25.13 1.96
C SER A 6 32.91 -23.97 2.60
N PRO A 7 34.04 -24.23 3.28
CA PRO A 7 34.75 -25.52 3.38
C PRO A 7 34.22 -26.48 4.48
N ALA A 8 33.26 -26.07 5.29
CA ALA A 8 32.64 -26.93 6.30
C ALA A 8 31.72 -27.99 5.66
N LYS A 9 31.43 -29.07 6.38
CA LYS A 9 30.52 -30.12 5.91
C LYS A 9 29.10 -29.81 6.39
N PRO A 10 28.05 -30.20 5.64
CA PRO A 10 26.68 -30.09 6.12
C PRO A 10 26.45 -30.80 7.47
N GLY A 11 27.16 -31.90 7.74
CA GLY A 11 27.08 -32.62 9.01
C GLY A 11 27.70 -31.88 10.20
N ASP A 12 28.47 -30.81 9.96
CA ASP A 12 29.06 -29.97 11.00
C ASP A 12 28.10 -28.84 11.45
N LYS A 13 26.92 -28.76 10.84
CA LYS A 13 25.89 -27.77 11.14
C LYS A 13 24.66 -28.41 11.77
N THR A 14 23.97 -27.65 12.61
CA THR A 14 22.68 -28.08 13.13
C THR A 14 21.64 -28.08 12.02
N PHE A 15 20.55 -28.81 12.23
CA PHE A 15 19.41 -28.79 11.33
C PHE A 15 18.88 -27.37 11.10
N ASP A 16 18.77 -26.56 12.16
CA ASP A 16 18.28 -25.18 12.10
C ASP A 16 19.20 -24.28 11.26
N GLU A 17 20.52 -24.44 11.40
CA GLU A 17 21.49 -23.71 10.61
C GLU A 17 21.40 -24.05 9.12
N LEU A 18 21.22 -25.34 8.79
CA LEU A 18 21.05 -25.79 7.42
C LEU A 18 19.73 -25.28 6.81
N VAL A 19 18.64 -25.33 7.57
CA VAL A 19 17.34 -24.79 7.16
C VAL A 19 17.43 -23.29 6.91
N LYS A 20 18.08 -22.53 7.80
CA LYS A 20 18.29 -21.10 7.63
C LYS A 20 19.13 -20.80 6.38
N LEU A 21 20.26 -21.48 6.21
CA LEU A 21 21.15 -21.32 5.05
C LEU A 21 20.42 -21.56 3.72
N LEU A 22 19.59 -22.60 3.66
CA LEU A 22 18.79 -22.91 2.49
C LEU A 22 17.69 -21.88 2.25
N LYS A 23 17.00 -21.43 3.30
CA LYS A 23 16.00 -20.36 3.21
C LYS A 23 16.62 -19.07 2.68
N ASP A 24 17.75 -18.65 3.24
CA ASP A 24 18.43 -17.41 2.84
C ASP A 24 18.92 -17.46 1.38
N HIS A 25 19.36 -18.64 0.91
CA HIS A 25 19.84 -18.81 -0.46
C HIS A 25 18.71 -18.95 -1.50
N PHE A 26 17.68 -19.75 -1.21
CA PHE A 26 16.61 -20.06 -2.17
C PHE A 26 15.40 -19.13 -2.07
N ASN A 27 15.24 -18.43 -0.94
CA ASN A 27 14.18 -17.47 -0.72
C ASN A 27 14.73 -16.25 0.04
N PRO A 28 15.70 -15.52 -0.55
CA PRO A 28 16.32 -14.38 0.11
C PRO A 28 15.23 -13.38 0.50
N LYS A 29 15.30 -12.88 1.75
CA LYS A 29 14.38 -11.85 2.23
C LYS A 29 14.39 -10.69 1.20
N PRO A 30 13.23 -10.24 0.72
CA PRO A 30 13.18 -9.12 -0.20
C PRO A 30 13.91 -7.91 0.38
N SER A 31 14.71 -7.23 -0.44
CA SER A 31 15.42 -6.03 -0.01
C SER A 31 14.41 -4.99 0.50
N GLU A 32 14.52 -4.65 1.77
CA GLU A 32 13.64 -3.68 2.43
C GLU A 32 13.60 -2.35 1.67
N ILE A 33 14.76 -1.88 1.22
CA ILE A 33 14.87 -0.63 0.43
C ILE A 33 14.11 -0.75 -0.87
N VAL A 34 14.23 -1.87 -1.60
CA VAL A 34 13.48 -2.08 -2.84
C VAL A 34 11.97 -2.07 -2.59
N GLN A 35 11.51 -2.67 -1.49
CA GLN A 35 10.09 -2.71 -1.14
C GLN A 35 9.57 -1.33 -0.74
N ARG A 36 10.35 -0.57 0.05
CA ARG A 36 10.05 0.83 0.36
C ARG A 36 10.02 1.70 -0.90
N CYS A 37 10.93 1.49 -1.85
CA CYS A 37 10.89 2.18 -3.15
C CYS A 37 9.60 1.85 -3.93
N LYS A 38 9.21 0.57 -4.00
CA LYS A 38 7.94 0.15 -4.65
C LYS A 38 6.72 0.77 -3.97
N PHE A 39 6.69 0.75 -2.64
CA PHE A 39 5.65 1.38 -1.84
C PHE A 39 5.57 2.88 -2.12
N ASN A 40 6.70 3.59 -2.06
CA ASN A 40 6.78 5.04 -2.26
C ASN A 40 6.56 5.48 -3.71
N SER A 41 6.75 4.59 -4.68
CA SER A 41 6.47 4.86 -6.09
C SER A 41 5.02 4.57 -6.48
N ARG A 42 4.18 4.13 -5.53
CA ARG A 42 2.79 3.77 -5.82
C ARG A 42 1.89 5.00 -5.80
N TYR A 43 1.21 5.23 -6.92
CA TYR A 43 0.15 6.23 -7.10
C TYR A 43 -1.15 5.54 -7.49
N ARG A 44 -2.29 6.00 -6.97
CA ARG A 44 -3.63 5.51 -7.32
C ARG A 44 -3.81 5.56 -8.84
N LYS A 45 -4.20 4.44 -9.43
CA LYS A 45 -4.40 4.35 -10.88
C LYS A 45 -5.74 4.98 -11.28
N GLN A 46 -5.87 5.37 -12.54
CA GLN A 46 -7.16 5.78 -13.06
C GLN A 46 -8.16 4.61 -12.98
N GLY A 47 -9.36 4.88 -12.48
CA GLY A 47 -10.40 3.86 -12.27
C GLY A 47 -10.21 2.99 -11.03
N GLU A 48 -9.09 3.12 -10.32
CA GLU A 48 -8.87 2.43 -9.05
C GLU A 48 -9.59 3.17 -7.91
N THR A 49 -10.38 2.44 -7.13
CA THR A 49 -11.06 2.97 -5.94
C THR A 49 -10.07 3.27 -4.82
N VAL A 50 -10.46 4.11 -3.86
CA VAL A 50 -9.65 4.37 -2.65
C VAL A 50 -9.33 3.07 -1.91
N MET A 51 -10.29 2.15 -1.82
CA MET A 51 -10.12 0.88 -1.09
C MET A 51 -9.14 -0.07 -1.78
N GLU A 52 -9.21 -0.21 -3.10
CA GLU A 52 -8.26 -1.02 -3.86
C GLU A 52 -6.84 -0.46 -3.74
N PHE A 53 -6.69 0.86 -3.84
CA PHE A 53 -5.41 1.51 -3.66
C PHE A 53 -4.80 1.21 -2.29
N VAL A 54 -5.59 1.36 -1.22
CA VAL A 54 -5.14 1.08 0.15
C VAL A 54 -4.83 -0.40 0.36
N ALA A 55 -5.59 -1.32 -0.25
CA ALA A 55 -5.29 -2.75 -0.21
C ALA A 55 -3.93 -3.06 -0.86
N VAL A 56 -3.61 -2.41 -1.99
CA VAL A 56 -2.30 -2.53 -2.64
C VAL A 56 -1.19 -1.93 -1.77
N LEU A 57 -1.41 -0.78 -1.14
CA LEU A 57 -0.44 -0.18 -0.21
C LEU A 57 -0.12 -1.11 0.96
N ARG A 58 -1.16 -1.72 1.57
CA ARG A 58 -0.99 -2.71 2.65
C ARG A 58 -0.17 -3.90 2.20
N LYS A 59 -0.43 -4.43 0.99
CA LYS A 59 0.34 -5.53 0.40
C LYS A 59 1.81 -5.15 0.20
N LEU A 60 2.09 -3.97 -0.36
CA LEU A 60 3.46 -3.51 -0.59
C LEU A 60 4.22 -3.24 0.73
N ALA A 61 3.51 -2.84 1.78
CA ALA A 61 4.11 -2.54 3.07
C ALA A 61 4.55 -3.78 3.88
N GLN A 62 4.10 -5.00 3.52
CA GLN A 62 4.40 -6.24 4.25
C GLN A 62 5.90 -6.47 4.45
N ASP A 63 6.70 -6.20 3.41
CA ASP A 63 8.14 -6.42 3.42
C ASP A 63 8.95 -5.14 3.70
N CYS A 64 8.29 -4.03 4.04
CA CYS A 64 8.94 -2.73 4.28
C CYS A 64 9.50 -2.56 5.70
N ASN A 65 9.19 -3.49 6.62
CA ASN A 65 9.57 -3.45 8.04
C ASN A 65 9.25 -2.11 8.73
N TYR A 66 8.06 -1.53 8.48
CA TYR A 66 7.66 -0.26 9.11
C TYR A 66 7.32 -0.36 10.61
N GLY A 67 7.08 -1.57 11.13
CA GLY A 67 6.74 -1.77 12.55
C GLY A 67 5.53 -0.93 12.98
N ASP A 68 5.64 -0.27 14.12
CA ASP A 68 4.59 0.57 14.71
C ASP A 68 4.22 1.78 13.84
N LYS A 69 5.08 2.14 12.87
CA LYS A 69 4.86 3.23 11.93
C LYS A 69 4.08 2.82 10.68
N LEU A 70 3.66 1.55 10.56
CA LEU A 70 2.94 1.05 9.39
C LEU A 70 1.73 1.91 9.01
N SER A 71 0.89 2.27 9.99
CA SER A 71 -0.31 3.09 9.75
C SER A 71 0.04 4.50 9.29
N GLU A 72 1.09 5.11 9.86
CA GLU A 72 1.59 6.44 9.46
C GLU A 72 2.12 6.41 8.02
N MET A 73 2.90 5.39 7.66
CA MET A 73 3.45 5.25 6.31
C MET A 73 2.35 5.06 5.26
N ILE A 74 1.33 4.23 5.56
CA ILE A 74 0.18 4.05 4.65
C ILE A 74 -0.62 5.36 4.52
N ARG A 75 -0.83 6.09 5.62
CA ARG A 75 -1.48 7.42 5.59
C ARG A 75 -0.71 8.37 4.68
N ASP A 76 0.59 8.52 4.89
CA ASP A 76 1.41 9.46 4.12
C ASP A 76 1.41 9.09 2.64
N ARG A 77 1.52 7.79 2.34
CA ARG A 77 1.46 7.32 0.95
C ARG A 77 0.07 7.44 0.32
N LEU A 78 -1.00 7.31 1.09
CA LEU A 78 -2.37 7.59 0.64
C LEU A 78 -2.50 9.07 0.23
N VAL A 79 -2.04 9.99 1.08
CA VAL A 79 -2.08 11.44 0.81
C VAL A 79 -1.24 11.79 -0.42
N CYS A 80 0.01 11.34 -0.49
CA CYS A 80 0.91 11.69 -1.58
C CYS A 80 0.60 10.92 -2.88
N GLY A 81 -0.01 9.74 -2.78
CA GLY A 81 -0.25 8.83 -3.90
C GLY A 81 -1.63 8.96 -4.53
N ILE A 82 -2.56 9.69 -3.91
CA ILE A 82 -3.87 9.92 -4.51
C ILE A 82 -3.79 11.00 -5.58
N VAL A 83 -4.29 10.68 -6.78
CA VAL A 83 -4.35 11.59 -7.93
C VAL A 83 -5.78 12.13 -8.08
N ASP A 84 -6.32 12.67 -7.00
CA ASP A 84 -7.56 13.46 -6.99
C ASP A 84 -7.35 14.65 -6.06
N ASP A 85 -7.30 15.82 -6.68
CA ASP A 85 -6.95 17.08 -6.05
C ASP A 85 -7.97 17.47 -4.95
N ARG A 86 -9.24 17.08 -5.09
CA ARG A 86 -10.28 17.34 -4.08
C ARG A 86 -10.03 16.52 -2.82
N ILE A 87 -9.72 15.24 -3.00
CA ILE A 87 -9.38 14.35 -1.88
C ILE A 87 -8.09 14.83 -1.23
N GLN A 88 -7.05 15.08 -2.02
CA GLN A 88 -5.73 15.47 -1.50
C GLN A 88 -5.81 16.78 -0.70
N ARG A 89 -6.48 17.82 -1.22
CA ARG A 89 -6.69 19.08 -0.47
C ARG A 89 -7.44 18.85 0.84
N ARG A 90 -8.49 18.03 0.85
CA ARG A 90 -9.23 17.73 2.08
C ARG A 90 -8.32 17.05 3.10
N LEU A 91 -7.55 16.05 2.69
CA LEU A 91 -6.64 15.33 3.59
C LEU A 91 -5.57 16.26 4.16
N LEU A 92 -4.95 17.11 3.32
CA LEU A 92 -3.93 18.08 3.75
C LEU A 92 -4.47 19.18 4.68
N SER A 93 -5.78 19.43 4.68
CA SER A 93 -6.42 20.41 5.58
C SER A 93 -6.64 19.88 7.01
N GLU A 94 -6.38 18.61 7.27
CA GLU A 94 -6.60 17.99 8.58
C GLU A 94 -5.36 18.08 9.47
N PRO A 95 -5.43 18.79 10.63
CA PRO A 95 -4.28 18.96 11.52
C PRO A 95 -3.84 17.63 12.16
N ASP A 96 -4.79 16.83 12.64
CA ASP A 96 -4.54 15.53 13.27
C ASP A 96 -5.04 14.41 12.36
N LEU A 97 -4.38 14.25 11.20
CA LEU A 97 -4.74 13.21 10.24
C LEU A 97 -4.20 11.85 10.69
N THR A 98 -5.10 10.95 11.09
CA THR A 98 -4.79 9.52 11.27
C THR A 98 -5.08 8.73 10.00
N PHE A 99 -4.55 7.52 9.87
CA PHE A 99 -4.86 6.63 8.74
C PHE A 99 -6.37 6.39 8.61
N ASP A 100 -7.07 6.06 9.70
CA ASP A 100 -8.51 5.77 9.66
C ASP A 100 -9.32 7.00 9.25
N LYS A 101 -8.93 8.18 9.72
CA LYS A 101 -9.57 9.45 9.33
C LYS A 101 -9.31 9.75 7.85
N ALA A 102 -8.09 9.54 7.37
CA ALA A 102 -7.73 9.72 5.96
C ALA A 102 -8.54 8.80 5.05
N LEU A 103 -8.66 7.52 5.42
CA LEU A 103 -9.43 6.54 4.66
C LEU A 103 -10.91 6.93 4.59
N LYS A 104 -11.53 7.25 5.72
CA LYS A 104 -12.93 7.67 5.78
C LYS A 104 -13.22 8.91 4.94
N LEU A 105 -12.38 9.95 5.04
CA LEU A 105 -12.53 11.18 4.26
C LEU A 105 -12.38 10.93 2.76
N ALA A 106 -11.38 10.14 2.37
CA ALA A 106 -11.14 9.80 0.97
C ALA A 106 -12.30 9.01 0.36
N GLN A 107 -12.83 8.02 1.09
CA GLN A 107 -14.02 7.27 0.65
C GLN A 107 -15.26 8.14 0.58
N ALA A 108 -15.51 8.99 1.57
CA ALA A 108 -16.68 9.87 1.57
C ALA A 108 -16.69 10.81 0.36
N ILE A 109 -15.54 11.38 -0.01
CA ILE A 109 -15.43 12.22 -1.20
C ILE A 109 -15.58 11.39 -2.47
N GLU A 110 -14.96 10.20 -2.56
CA GLU A 110 -15.10 9.31 -3.73
C GLU A 110 -16.58 8.94 -3.97
N THR A 111 -17.30 8.55 -2.92
CA THR A 111 -18.74 8.24 -2.97
C THR A 111 -19.56 9.46 -3.36
N ALA A 112 -19.36 10.61 -2.69
CA ALA A 112 -20.09 11.84 -3.04
C ALA A 112 -19.88 12.26 -4.50
N CYS A 113 -18.67 12.05 -5.05
CA CYS A 113 -18.38 12.33 -6.45
C CYS A 113 -19.09 11.37 -7.41
N LYS A 114 -19.30 10.12 -7.00
CA LYS A 114 -20.10 9.15 -7.75
C LYS A 114 -21.57 9.54 -7.69
N ASP A 115 -22.09 9.81 -6.51
CA ASP A 115 -23.51 10.18 -6.29
C ASP A 115 -23.88 11.44 -7.08
N VAL A 116 -23.02 12.46 -7.10
CA VAL A 116 -23.23 13.67 -7.91
C VAL A 116 -23.31 13.35 -9.41
N LYS A 117 -22.48 12.44 -9.92
CA LYS A 117 -22.53 12.04 -11.33
C LYS A 117 -23.81 11.28 -11.64
N ASP A 118 -24.25 10.42 -10.73
CA ASP A 118 -25.48 9.64 -10.89
C ASP A 118 -26.71 10.57 -10.93
N LEU A 119 -26.76 11.58 -10.05
CA LEU A 119 -27.81 12.62 -10.03
C LEU A 119 -27.81 13.53 -11.27
N GLN A 120 -26.67 13.72 -11.92
CA GLN A 120 -26.54 14.53 -13.14
C GLN A 120 -26.84 13.72 -14.41
N SER A 121 -27.10 12.41 -14.30
CA SER A 121 -27.39 11.57 -15.44
C SER A 121 -28.75 11.92 -16.08
N PRO A 122 -28.92 11.73 -17.41
CA PRO A 122 -30.13 12.11 -18.14
C PRO A 122 -31.41 11.46 -17.62
N GLU A 123 -31.30 10.35 -16.88
CA GLU A 123 -32.42 9.65 -16.26
C GLU A 123 -33.07 10.47 -15.13
N PHE A 124 -32.33 11.38 -14.51
CA PHE A 124 -32.78 12.19 -13.36
C PHE A 124 -32.83 13.69 -13.64
N VAL A 125 -32.40 14.15 -14.82
CA VAL A 125 -32.55 15.54 -15.25
C VAL A 125 -33.97 15.75 -15.79
N PRO A 126 -34.82 16.60 -15.17
CA PRO A 126 -36.13 16.89 -15.70
C PRO A 126 -36.02 17.43 -17.13
N GLN A 127 -36.61 16.73 -18.11
CA GLN A 127 -36.76 17.23 -19.47
C GLN A 127 -37.76 18.40 -19.45
N TYR A 128 -37.27 19.61 -19.18
CA TYR A 128 -38.01 20.81 -19.52
C TYR A 128 -37.73 21.15 -20.99
N THR A 129 -38.63 20.69 -21.86
CA THR A 129 -38.89 21.25 -23.19
C THR A 129 -40.37 21.54 -23.31
#